data_AF-G7GJB9-F1
#
_entry.id   AF-G7GJB9-F1
#
_cell.length_a   1.000
_cell.length_b   1.000
_cell.length_c   1.000
_cell.angle_alpha   90.00
_cell.angle_beta   90.00
_cell.angle_gamma   90.00
#
_symmetry.space_group_name_H-M   'P 1'
#
loop_
_entity.id
_entity.type
_entity.pdbx_description
1 polymer ?
#
loop_
_entity_poly.entity_id
_entity_poly.type
_entity_poly.pdbx_seq_one_letter_code
_entity_poly.pdbx_strand_id
1 'polypeptide(L)'
;MTVLPDGKTMACCGLGTQSIDELNIGHVDVDDLATARTRAEADFLKRWIRDEGPERILQWTAARDETIIWENLYAHRCQACKRVYSDPKVESVLRDHYPKRSLMS
;
A
#
# COMPACT_ATOMS: atom_id res chain seq x y z
N MET A 1 -5.79 -1.36 -10.50
CA MET A 1 -4.62 -1.06 -11.35
C MET A 1 -4.97 0.07 -12.30
N THR A 2 -3.99 0.92 -12.62
CA THR A 2 -4.14 2.10 -13.50
C THR A 2 -2.85 2.29 -14.29
N VAL A 3 -2.91 2.75 -15.53
CA VAL A 3 -1.74 3.22 -16.29
C VAL A 3 -1.74 4.75 -16.28
N LEU A 4 -0.62 5.36 -15.91
CA LEU A 4 -0.44 6.81 -15.89
C LEU A 4 0.02 7.33 -17.27
N PRO A 5 -0.15 8.64 -17.57
CA PRO A 5 0.27 9.22 -18.85
C PRO A 5 1.76 9.10 -19.14
N ASP A 6 2.60 8.97 -18.10
CA ASP A 6 4.04 8.77 -18.24
C ASP A 6 4.42 7.31 -18.49
N GLY A 7 3.45 6.40 -18.59
CA GLY A 7 3.66 4.98 -18.85
C GLY A 7 3.80 4.11 -17.60
N LYS A 8 3.84 4.69 -16.40
CA LYS A 8 3.86 3.92 -15.14
C LYS A 8 2.57 3.13 -14.96
N THR A 9 2.72 1.88 -14.55
CA THR A 9 1.60 1.01 -14.16
C THR A 9 1.51 0.95 -12.65
N MET A 10 0.34 1.27 -12.11
CA MET A 10 0.12 1.48 -10.68
C MET A 10 -0.88 0.46 -10.13
N ALA A 11 -0.63 -0.09 -8.94
CA ALA A 11 -1.50 -1.06 -8.29
C ALA A 11 -2.89 -0.48 -7.93
N CYS A 12 -2.98 0.84 -7.70
CA CYS A 12 -4.19 1.55 -7.28
C CYS A 12 -4.57 2.69 -8.25
N CYS A 13 -5.84 3.09 -8.23
CA CYS A 13 -6.38 4.26 -8.95
C CYS A 13 -6.67 5.47 -8.05
N GLY A 14 -6.44 5.36 -6.75
CA GLY A 14 -6.82 6.37 -5.78
C GLY A 14 -5.87 7.56 -5.69
N LEU A 15 -6.19 8.52 -4.81
CA LEU A 15 -5.40 9.76 -4.61
C LEU A 15 -3.93 9.51 -4.23
N GLY A 16 -3.62 8.34 -3.66
CA GLY A 16 -2.25 7.96 -3.28
C GLY A 16 -1.36 7.56 -4.45
N THR A 17 -1.91 7.36 -5.65
CA THR A 17 -1.22 6.79 -6.80
C THR A 17 0.00 7.61 -7.25
N GLN A 18 0.04 8.93 -7.01
CA GLN A 18 1.23 9.74 -7.37
C GLN A 18 2.20 9.98 -6.20
N SER A 19 1.84 9.58 -4.98
CA SER A 19 2.60 9.91 -3.77
C SER A 19 3.13 8.71 -2.99
N ILE A 20 2.88 7.50 -3.48
CA ILE A 20 3.29 6.24 -2.85
C ILE A 20 4.01 5.42 -3.92
N ASP A 21 5.34 5.43 -3.88
CA ASP A 21 6.18 4.82 -4.90
C ASP A 21 6.00 3.30 -4.95
N GLU A 22 5.72 2.66 -3.82
CA GLU A 22 5.48 1.23 -3.70
C GLU A 22 4.24 0.77 -4.47
N LEU A 23 3.34 1.69 -4.85
CA LEU A 23 2.20 1.36 -5.70
C LEU A 23 2.62 1.24 -7.18
N ASN A 24 3.80 1.70 -7.57
CA ASN A 24 4.31 1.50 -8.92
C ASN A 24 4.75 0.05 -9.09
N ILE A 25 4.14 -0.65 -10.04
CA ILE A 25 4.31 -2.08 -10.28
C ILE A 25 4.89 -2.39 -11.67
N GLY A 26 5.26 -1.36 -12.43
CA GLY A 26 5.92 -1.52 -13.72
C GLY A 26 5.77 -0.34 -14.65
N HIS A 27 6.20 -0.53 -15.89
CA HIS A 27 6.09 0.47 -16.96
C HIS A 27 5.65 -0.19 -18.26
N VAL A 28 4.73 0.41 -19.01
CA VAL A 28 4.14 -0.22 -20.22
C VAL A 28 5.15 -0.45 -21.34
N ASP A 29 6.27 0.27 -21.34
CA ASP A 29 7.35 0.07 -22.31
C ASP A 29 8.22 -1.17 -22.01
N VAL A 30 8.17 -1.67 -20.77
CA VAL A 30 9.04 -2.75 -20.27
C VAL A 30 8.23 -4.00 -19.95
N ASP A 31 7.06 -3.81 -19.35
CA ASP A 31 6.24 -4.86 -18.78
C ASP A 31 4.89 -4.97 -19.49
N ASP A 32 4.45 -6.20 -19.74
CA ASP A 32 3.05 -6.43 -20.05
C ASP A 32 2.17 -6.29 -18.79
N LEU A 33 0.88 -6.00 -19.00
CA LEU A 33 -0.06 -5.77 -17.89
C LEU A 33 -0.29 -7.02 -17.03
N ALA A 34 -0.11 -8.23 -17.55
CA ALA A 34 -0.27 -9.46 -16.78
C ALA A 34 0.92 -9.66 -15.82
N THR A 35 2.13 -9.31 -16.26
CA THR A 35 3.34 -9.28 -15.43
C THR A 35 3.20 -8.24 -14.32
N ALA A 36 2.79 -7.01 -14.64
CA ALA A 36 2.54 -5.97 -13.64
C ALA A 36 1.47 -6.40 -12.62
N ARG A 37 0.37 -7.01 -13.09
CA ARG A 37 -0.66 -7.57 -12.22
C ARG A 37 -0.12 -8.65 -11.28
N THR A 38 0.69 -9.57 -11.80
CA THR A 38 1.29 -10.65 -11.01
C THR A 38 2.17 -10.09 -9.88
N ARG A 39 2.94 -9.03 -10.15
CA ARG A 39 3.74 -8.33 -9.11
C ARG A 39 2.83 -7.73 -8.04
N ALA A 40 1.76 -7.04 -8.43
CA ALA A 40 0.80 -6.48 -7.48
C ALA A 40 0.13 -7.55 -6.62
N GLU A 41 -0.18 -8.70 -7.22
CA GLU A 41 -0.77 -9.85 -6.54
C GLU A 41 0.23 -10.61 -5.67
N ALA A 42 1.55 -10.50 -5.90
CA ALA A 42 2.57 -11.15 -5.10
C ALA A 42 2.85 -10.40 -3.78
N ASP A 43 2.61 -9.09 -3.72
CA ASP A 43 2.82 -8.27 -2.52
C ASP A 43 1.67 -8.45 -1.50
N PHE A 44 2.02 -8.87 -0.28
CA PHE A 44 1.04 -9.09 0.78
C PHE A 44 0.34 -7.81 1.23
N LEU A 45 1.06 -6.70 1.39
CA LEU A 45 0.47 -5.44 1.86
C LEU A 45 -0.52 -4.89 0.84
N LYS A 46 -0.18 -4.95 -0.45
CA LYS A 46 -1.09 -4.56 -1.54
C LYS A 46 -2.36 -5.43 -1.54
N ARG A 47 -2.23 -6.75 -1.35
CA ARG A 47 -3.39 -7.65 -1.19
C ARG A 47 -4.22 -7.31 0.03
N TRP A 48 -3.60 -7.11 1.19
CA TRP A 48 -4.29 -6.79 2.44
C TRP A 48 -5.08 -5.47 2.33
N ILE A 49 -4.49 -4.43 1.74
CA ILE A 49 -5.16 -3.16 1.47
C ILE A 49 -6.35 -3.34 0.51
N ARG A 50 -6.24 -4.22 -0.49
CA ARG A 50 -7.34 -4.51 -1.42
C ARG A 50 -8.48 -5.25 -0.72
N ASP A 51 -8.15 -6.27 0.08
CA ASP A 51 -9.12 -7.21 0.64
C ASP A 51 -9.81 -6.63 1.89
N GLU A 52 -9.08 -5.86 2.71
CA GLU A 52 -9.59 -5.33 3.98
C GLU A 52 -9.67 -3.80 4.06
N GLY A 53 -8.86 -3.10 3.27
CA GLY A 53 -8.72 -1.65 3.34
C GLY A 53 -7.61 -1.18 4.30
N PRO A 54 -7.05 0.02 4.06
CA PRO A 54 -5.93 0.54 4.84
C PRO A 54 -6.31 0.88 6.29
N GLU A 55 -7.56 1.23 6.57
CA GLU A 55 -8.06 1.52 7.92
C GLU A 55 -7.96 0.31 8.85
N ARG A 56 -8.26 -0.90 8.35
CA ARG A 56 -8.13 -2.14 9.13
C ARG A 56 -6.67 -2.45 9.48
N ILE A 57 -5.74 -2.12 8.59
CA ILE A 57 -4.32 -2.26 8.87
C ILE A 57 -3.89 -1.28 9.96
N LEU A 58 -4.34 -0.02 9.87
CA LEU A 58 -4.05 0.98 10.91
C LEU A 58 -4.63 0.57 12.27
N GLN A 59 -5.87 0.06 12.30
CA GLN A 59 -6.48 -0.52 13.49
C GLN A 59 -5.63 -1.64 14.06
N TRP A 60 -5.20 -2.57 13.22
CA TRP A 60 -4.41 -3.72 13.63
C TRP A 60 -3.03 -3.32 14.18
N THR A 61 -2.41 -2.29 13.61
CA THR A 61 -1.15 -1.74 14.12
C THR A 61 -1.33 -0.95 15.41
N ALA A 62 -2.42 -0.19 15.54
CA ALA A 62 -2.73 0.58 16.75
C ALA A 62 -3.03 -0.33 17.96
N ALA A 63 -3.56 -1.53 17.72
CA ALA A 63 -3.73 -2.55 18.76
C ALA A 63 -2.40 -3.13 19.29
N ARG A 64 -1.25 -2.79 18.68
CA ARG A 64 0.10 -3.24 19.05
C ARG A 64 1.00 -2.11 19.51
N ASP A 65 0.81 -0.93 18.92
CA ASP A 65 1.41 0.32 19.38
C ASP A 65 0.28 1.34 19.57
N GLU A 66 -0.15 1.51 20.82
CA GLU A 66 -1.24 2.42 21.21
C GLU A 66 -0.92 3.89 20.90
N THR A 67 0.33 4.24 20.59
CA THR A 67 0.71 5.59 20.16
C THR A 67 0.33 5.88 18.70
N ILE A 68 -0.11 4.87 17.95
CA ILE A 68 -0.63 5.02 16.58
C ILE A 68 -2.11 5.40 16.65
N ILE A 69 -2.38 6.70 16.70
CA ILE A 69 -3.76 7.22 16.63
C ILE A 69 -4.23 7.23 15.17
N TRP A 70 -5.36 6.60 14.85
CA TRP A 70 -5.83 6.47 13.46
C TRP A 70 -7.33 6.77 13.25
N GLU A 71 -8.16 6.57 14.28
CA GLU A 71 -9.61 6.73 14.17
C GLU A 71 -10.02 8.18 13.88
N ASN A 72 -10.99 8.35 12.97
CA ASN A 72 -11.55 9.66 12.60
C ASN A 72 -10.55 10.69 12.02
N LEU A 73 -9.36 10.26 11.58
CA LEU A 73 -8.33 11.16 11.04
C LEU A 73 -8.38 11.34 9.51
N TYR A 74 -9.18 10.55 8.79
CA TYR A 74 -9.15 10.53 7.32
C TYR A 74 -10.52 10.79 6.73
N ALA A 75 -10.60 11.78 5.83
CA ALA A 75 -11.79 12.06 5.04
C ALA A 75 -11.94 11.08 3.86
N HIS A 76 -10.83 10.46 3.42
CA HIS A 76 -10.83 9.49 2.34
C HIS A 76 -9.83 8.36 2.59
N ARG A 77 -10.18 7.13 2.23
CA ARG A 77 -9.35 5.93 2.45
C ARG A 77 -7.94 6.00 1.87
N CYS A 78 -7.74 6.78 0.81
CA CYS A 78 -6.40 6.97 0.24
C CYS A 78 -5.45 7.71 1.19
N GLN A 79 -5.95 8.53 2.10
CA GLN A 79 -5.13 9.18 3.13
C GLN A 79 -4.66 8.16 4.18
N ALA A 80 -5.56 7.25 4.59
CA ALA A 80 -5.20 6.10 5.42
C ALA A 80 -4.16 5.21 4.73
N CYS A 81 -4.36 4.90 3.43
CA CYS A 81 -3.40 4.15 2.62
C CYS A 81 -2.02 4.81 2.62
N LYS A 82 -1.96 6.13 2.38
CA LYS A 82 -0.69 6.87 2.43
C LYS A 82 0.01 6.70 3.78
N ARG A 83 -0.72 6.80 4.88
CA ARG A 83 -0.14 6.60 6.21
C ARG A 83 0.41 5.19 6.42
N VAL A 84 -0.29 4.17 5.92
CA VAL A 84 0.21 2.77 5.98
C VAL A 84 1.59 2.64 5.33
N TYR A 85 1.83 3.35 4.23
CA TYR A 85 3.13 3.32 3.53
C TYR A 85 4.17 4.29 4.10
N SER A 86 3.77 5.38 4.76
CA SER A 86 4.70 6.47 5.10
C SER A 86 4.97 6.69 6.59
N ASP A 87 4.16 6.11 7.49
CA ASP A 87 4.34 6.29 8.95
C ASP A 87 5.36 5.28 9.49
N PRO A 88 6.52 5.73 10.00
CA PRO A 88 7.57 4.83 10.50
C PRO A 88 7.12 3.92 11.64
N LYS A 89 6.13 4.34 12.45
CA LYS A 89 5.58 3.50 13.52
C LYS A 89 4.78 2.34 12.96
N VAL A 90 3.92 2.64 11.97
CA VAL A 90 3.14 1.63 11.26
C VAL A 90 4.09 0.65 10.56
N GLU A 91 5.12 1.16 9.88
CA GLU A 91 6.15 0.33 9.26
C GLU A 91 6.85 -0.57 10.27
N SER A 92 7.29 -0.04 11.42
CA SER A 92 7.95 -0.81 12.47
C SER A 92 7.08 -1.99 12.93
N VAL A 93 5.82 -1.72 13.28
CA VAL A 93 4.88 -2.75 13.73
C VAL A 93 4.65 -3.80 12.64
N LEU A 94 4.50 -3.37 11.39
CA LEU A 94 4.34 -4.30 10.27
C LEU A 94 5.58 -5.19 10.09
N ARG A 95 6.79 -4.63 10.22
CA ARG A 95 8.06 -5.37 10.08
C ARG A 95 8.31 -6.37 11.20
N ASP A 96 7.93 -6.03 12.42
CA ASP A 96 8.10 -6.89 13.59
C ASP A 96 7.22 -8.14 13.53
N HIS A 97 6.11 -8.07 12.79
CA HIS A 97 5.14 -9.15 12.67
C HIS A 97 5.11 -9.84 11.31
N TYR A 98 5.57 -9.19 10.25
CA TYR A 98 5.67 -9.76 8.90
C TYR A 98 7.02 -9.38 8.27
N PRO A 99 7.87 -10.34 7.89
CA PRO A 99 9.18 -10.03 7.34
C PRO A 99 9.09 -9.28 6.00
N LYS A 100 10.11 -8.45 5.70
CA LYS A 100 10.18 -7.60 4.50
C LYS A 100 10.05 -8.36 3.17
N ARG A 101 10.40 -9.64 3.10
CA ARG A 101 10.19 -10.47 1.90
C ARG A 101 8.70 -10.68 1.55
N SER A 102 7.81 -10.45 2.51
CA SER A 102 6.35 -10.46 2.30
C SER A 102 5.75 -9.05 2.14
N LEU A 103 6.37 -8.01 2.68
CA LEU A 103 5.86 -6.63 2.67
C LEU A 103 6.67 -5.75 1.71
N MET A 104 6.02 -5.20 0.68
CA MET A 104 6.57 -4.11 -0.16
C MET A 104 7.65 -4.57 -1.15
N SER A 105 7.33 -5.60 -1.94
CA SER A 105 8.10 -6.06 -3.11
C SER A 105 7.47 -5.63 -4.43
#